data_AF-X1J6H9-F1
#
_entry.id   AF-X1J6H9-F1
#
_cell.length_a   1.000
_cell.length_b   1.000
_cell.length_c   1.000
_cell.angle_alpha   90.00
_cell.angle_beta   90.00
_cell.angle_gamma   90.00
#
_symmetry.space_group_name_H-M   'P 1'
#
loop_
_entity.id
_entity.type
_entity.pdbx_description
1 polymer ?
#
loop_
_entity_poly.entity_id
_entity_poly.type
_entity_poly.pdbx_seq_one_letter_code
_entity_poly.pdbx_strand_id
1 'polypeptide(L)'
;MTHNDHWEPIPRKKVTLVWQWLKNAGLTISKQTFQKWNKVHNMRIAGYEYQDIAKSMNYSPRTSQSYYFRAKKCLECYEKNDIDSILKWVKRWGHYGK
;
A
#
# COMPACT_ATOMS: atom_id res chain seq x y z
N MET A 1 14.76 5.53 22.11
CA MET A 1 14.04 5.21 20.86
C MET A 1 13.29 3.92 21.11
N THR A 2 11.98 3.97 21.27
CA THR A 2 11.15 2.78 21.49
C THR A 2 11.23 1.91 20.23
N HIS A 3 11.91 0.77 20.32
CA HIS A 3 11.84 -0.25 19.28
C HIS A 3 10.37 -0.68 19.18
N ASN A 4 9.75 -0.37 18.05
CA ASN A 4 8.43 -0.88 17.71
C ASN A 4 8.62 -2.31 17.20
N ASP A 5 8.57 -3.29 18.11
CA ASP A 5 8.75 -4.73 17.86
C ASP A 5 7.60 -5.37 17.04
N HIS A 6 6.63 -4.59 16.56
CA HIS A 6 5.39 -5.11 15.98
C HIS A 6 5.17 -4.86 14.48
N TRP A 7 6.18 -4.37 13.75
CA TRP A 7 5.96 -4.10 12.31
C TRP A 7 7.08 -4.62 11.42
N GLU A 8 7.01 -5.91 11.12
CA GLU A 8 7.88 -6.51 10.11
C GLU A 8 7.56 -5.93 8.71
N PRO A 9 8.59 -5.60 7.91
CA PRO A 9 8.39 -5.17 6.53
C PRO A 9 7.68 -6.26 5.74
N ILE A 10 6.69 -5.86 4.95
CA ILE A 10 5.90 -6.82 4.16
C ILE A 10 6.83 -7.49 3.14
N PRO A 11 6.96 -8.83 3.17
CA PRO A 11 7.86 -9.54 2.29
C PRO A 11 7.38 -9.46 0.84
N ARG A 12 8.31 -9.44 -0.12
CA ARG A 12 8.01 -9.36 -1.56
C ARG A 12 7.03 -10.46 -2.04
N LYS A 13 7.08 -11.64 -1.41
CA LYS A 13 6.14 -12.75 -1.66
C LYS A 13 4.70 -12.35 -1.31
N LYS A 14 4.45 -11.80 -0.10
CA LYS A 14 3.13 -11.31 0.33
C LYS A 14 2.63 -10.18 -0.57
N VAL A 15 3.49 -9.24 -0.97
CA VAL A 15 3.14 -8.18 -1.94
C VAL A 15 2.66 -8.77 -3.27
N THR A 16 3.31 -9.83 -3.76
CA THR A 16 2.91 -10.48 -5.03
C THR A 16 1.56 -11.18 -4.91
N LEU A 17 1.32 -11.87 -3.80
CA LEU A 17 0.03 -12.54 -3.52
C LEU A 17 -1.12 -11.54 -3.46
N VAL A 18 -0.96 -10.45 -2.70
CA VAL A 18 -1.99 -9.40 -2.58
C VAL A 18 -2.25 -8.76 -3.95
N TRP A 19 -1.21 -8.48 -4.73
CA TRP A 19 -1.39 -7.93 -6.08
C TRP A 19 -2.17 -8.88 -7.01
N GLN A 20 -1.90 -10.19 -6.97
CA GLN A 20 -2.66 -11.18 -7.73
C GLN A 20 -4.12 -11.26 -7.28
N TRP A 21 -4.37 -11.25 -5.96
CA TRP A 21 -5.72 -11.20 -5.40
C TRP A 21 -6.50 -9.96 -5.89
N LEU A 22 -5.87 -8.78 -5.85
CA LEU A 22 -6.44 -7.55 -6.39
C LEU A 22 -6.72 -7.65 -7.90
N LYS A 23 -5.83 -8.26 -8.68
CA LYS A 23 -6.02 -8.47 -10.12
C LYS A 23 -7.22 -9.38 -10.41
N ASN A 24 -7.35 -10.47 -9.66
CA ASN A 24 -8.47 -11.41 -9.79
C ASN A 24 -9.81 -10.76 -9.39
N ALA A 25 -9.77 -9.83 -8.43
CA ALA A 25 -10.92 -8.99 -8.07
C ALA A 25 -11.26 -7.90 -9.11
N GLY A 26 -10.52 -7.81 -10.24
CA GLY A 26 -10.81 -6.88 -11.34
C GLY A 26 -10.10 -5.53 -11.26
N LEU A 27 -9.15 -5.33 -10.34
CA LEU A 27 -8.41 -4.07 -10.23
C LEU A 27 -7.32 -3.95 -11.31
N THR A 28 -7.17 -2.75 -11.89
CA THR A 28 -6.24 -2.51 -13.01
C THR A 28 -4.83 -2.07 -12.57
N ILE A 29 -4.56 -1.95 -11.26
CA ILE A 29 -3.29 -1.47 -10.71
C ILE A 29 -2.08 -2.28 -11.24
N SER A 30 -1.06 -1.59 -11.74
CA SER A 30 0.19 -2.23 -12.19
C SER A 30 1.02 -2.72 -11.00
N LYS A 31 1.77 -3.81 -11.20
CA LYS A 31 2.64 -4.40 -10.16
C LYS A 31 3.65 -3.37 -9.64
N GLN A 32 4.23 -2.56 -10.52
CA GLN A 32 5.19 -1.51 -10.15
C GLN A 32 4.58 -0.44 -9.25
N THR A 33 3.36 0.04 -9.57
CA THR A 33 2.66 1.03 -8.74
C THR A 33 2.35 0.46 -7.36
N PHE A 34 1.87 -0.80 -7.31
CA PHE A 34 1.61 -1.46 -6.04
C PHE A 34 2.87 -1.66 -5.19
N GLN A 35 4.01 -1.97 -5.82
CA GLN A 35 5.30 -2.06 -5.15
C GLN A 35 5.76 -0.71 -4.58
N LYS A 36 5.53 0.41 -5.29
CA LYS A 36 5.80 1.76 -4.76
C LYS A 36 4.99 2.04 -3.50
N TRP A 37 3.71 1.67 -3.48
CA TRP A 37 2.86 1.85 -2.29
C TRP A 37 3.36 1.03 -1.11
N ASN A 38 3.70 -0.24 -1.33
CA ASN A 38 4.23 -1.11 -0.28
C ASN A 38 5.62 -0.66 0.21
N LYS A 39 6.46 -0.07 -0.65
CA LYS A 39 7.74 0.52 -0.22
C LYS A 39 7.51 1.67 0.74
N VAL A 40 6.60 2.59 0.42
CA VAL A 40 6.21 3.68 1.32
C VAL A 40 5.60 3.15 2.63
N HIS A 41 4.79 2.10 2.56
CA HIS A 41 4.25 1.44 3.75
C HIS A 41 5.35 0.88 4.66
N ASN A 42 6.29 0.12 4.09
CA ASN A 42 7.40 -0.46 4.83
C ASN A 42 8.30 0.61 5.48
N MET A 43 8.53 1.73 4.80
CA MET A 43 9.25 2.86 5.40
C MET A 43 8.44 3.48 6.55
N ARG A 44 7.12 3.66 6.39
CA ARG A 44 6.31 4.27 7.45
C ARG A 44 6.28 3.43 8.73
N ILE A 45 6.17 2.11 8.60
CA ILE A 45 6.16 1.21 9.75
C ILE A 45 7.54 1.03 10.40
N ALA A 46 8.61 1.22 9.62
CA ALA A 46 9.99 1.29 10.14
C ALA A 46 10.29 2.61 10.88
N GLY A 47 9.30 3.50 11.04
CA GLY A 47 9.41 4.72 11.83
C GLY A 47 9.79 5.98 11.03
N TYR A 48 9.88 5.92 9.70
CA TYR A 48 10.16 7.11 8.90
C TYR A 48 8.94 8.03 8.84
N GLU A 49 9.17 9.33 8.99
CA GLU A 49 8.10 10.32 8.83
C GLU A 49 7.81 10.61 7.35
N TYR A 50 6.60 11.08 7.06
CA TYR A 50 6.18 11.28 5.66
C TYR A 50 7.05 12.27 4.89
N GLN A 51 7.67 13.23 5.58
CA GLN A 51 8.61 14.17 4.99
C GLN A 51 9.91 13.47 4.55
N ASP A 52 10.44 12.56 5.36
CA ASP A 52 11.65 11.80 5.04
C ASP A 52 11.40 10.79 3.91
N ILE A 53 10.23 10.14 3.94
CA ILE A 53 9.80 9.25 2.86
C ILE A 53 9.63 10.03 1.56
N ALA A 54 9.01 11.21 1.62
CA ALA A 54 8.84 12.10 0.47
C ALA A 54 10.19 12.50 -0.14
N LYS A 55 11.15 12.92 0.70
CA LYS A 55 12.50 13.29 0.27
C LYS A 55 13.26 12.11 -0.35
N SER A 56 13.25 10.95 0.29
CA SER A 56 13.98 9.75 -0.17
C SER A 56 13.39 9.13 -1.45
N MET A 57 12.09 9.28 -1.65
CA MET A 57 11.37 8.71 -2.81
C MET A 57 11.13 9.73 -3.93
N ASN A 58 11.56 10.98 -3.75
CA ASN A 58 11.27 12.11 -4.64
C ASN A 58 9.76 12.28 -4.89
N TYR A 59 8.97 12.27 -3.82
CA TYR A 59 7.52 12.46 -3.80
C TYR A 59 7.14 13.70 -3.00
N SER A 60 5.89 14.15 -3.14
CA SER A 60 5.31 15.08 -2.16
C SER A 60 4.94 14.34 -0.86
N PRO A 61 4.94 15.00 0.31
CA PRO A 61 4.45 14.40 1.55
C PRO A 61 3.02 13.86 1.43
N ARG A 62 2.15 14.57 0.70
CA ARG A 62 0.78 14.14 0.42
C ARG A 62 0.73 12.85 -0.42
N THR A 63 1.62 12.72 -1.39
CA THR A 63 1.77 11.49 -2.20
C THR A 63 2.20 10.31 -1.31
N SER A 64 3.17 10.52 -0.42
CA SER A 64 3.62 9.51 0.54
C SER A 64 2.48 9.06 1.47
N GLN A 65 1.69 10.00 2.01
CA GLN A 65 0.51 9.66 2.80
C GLN A 65 -0.53 8.86 2.00
N SER A 66 -0.80 9.27 0.76
CA SER A 66 -1.73 8.56 -0.12
C SER A 66 -1.27 7.14 -0.41
N TYR A 67 0.02 6.95 -0.71
CA TYR A 67 0.60 5.65 -1.02
C TYR A 67 0.59 4.72 0.19
N TYR A 68 0.93 5.24 1.39
CA TYR A 68 0.78 4.50 2.63
C TYR A 68 -0.66 4.04 2.85
N PHE A 69 -1.62 4.96 2.75
CA PHE A 69 -3.04 4.67 2.96
C PHE A 69 -3.56 3.58 2.02
N ARG A 70 -3.20 3.67 0.73
CA ARG A 70 -3.61 2.69 -0.28
C ARG A 70 -3.03 1.31 -0.01
N ALA A 71 -1.72 1.22 0.28
CA ALA A 71 -1.10 -0.05 0.64
C ALA A 71 -1.76 -0.67 1.88
N LYS A 72 -1.92 0.12 2.95
CA LYS A 72 -2.57 -0.31 4.19
C LYS A 72 -3.97 -0.86 3.93
N LYS A 73 -4.79 -0.17 3.13
CA LYS A 73 -6.15 -0.64 2.81
C LYS A 73 -6.16 -1.92 1.98
N CYS A 74 -5.27 -2.08 1.00
CA CYS A 74 -5.17 -3.32 0.25
C CYS A 74 -4.84 -4.52 1.16
N LEU A 75 -3.95 -4.33 2.13
CA LEU A 75 -3.54 -5.38 3.07
C LEU A 75 -4.65 -5.72 4.06
N GLU A 76 -5.28 -4.71 4.67
CA GLU A 76 -6.42 -4.89 5.58
C GLU A 76 -7.57 -5.65 4.90
N CYS A 77 -7.88 -5.30 3.64
CA CYS A 77 -8.94 -5.98 2.90
C CYS A 77 -8.55 -7.40 2.52
N TYR A 78 -7.29 -7.65 2.15
CA TYR A 78 -6.80 -9.00 1.87
C TYR A 78 -6.87 -9.90 3.11
N GLU A 79 -6.45 -9.42 4.28
CA GLU A 79 -6.47 -10.20 5.53
C GLU A 79 -7.89 -10.53 5.99
N LYS A 80 -8.87 -9.69 5.66
CA LYS A 80 -10.29 -9.91 5.93
C LYS A 80 -11.04 -10.61 4.79
N ASN A 81 -10.37 -10.88 3.67
CA ASN A 81 -10.97 -11.33 2.42
C ASN A 81 -12.16 -10.45 1.96
N ASP A 82 -12.07 -9.13 2.17
CA ASP A 82 -13.13 -8.15 1.90
C ASP A 82 -12.92 -7.46 0.54
N ILE A 83 -13.40 -8.14 -0.51
CA ILE A 83 -13.31 -7.65 -1.89
C ILE A 83 -14.19 -6.40 -2.11
N ASP A 84 -15.36 -6.35 -1.49
CA ASP A 84 -16.31 -5.25 -1.70
C ASP A 84 -15.78 -3.92 -1.17
N SER A 85 -15.17 -3.93 0.02
CA SER A 85 -14.55 -2.74 0.59
C SER A 85 -13.39 -2.24 -0.25
N ILE A 86 -12.53 -3.12 -0.77
CA ILE A 86 -11.42 -2.67 -1.60
C ILE A 86 -11.90 -2.09 -2.93
N LEU A 87 -12.93 -2.66 -3.55
CA LEU A 87 -13.53 -2.11 -4.77
C LEU A 87 -14.13 -0.71 -4.54
N LYS A 88 -14.79 -0.48 -3.40
CA LYS A 88 -15.27 0.87 -3.02
C LYS A 88 -14.14 1.87 -2.85
N TRP A 89 -13.03 1.47 -2.23
CA TRP A 89 -11.85 2.33 -2.06
C TRP A 89 -11.18 2.66 -3.38
N VAL A 90 -11.04 1.67 -4.26
CA VAL A 90 -10.41 1.82 -5.57
C VAL A 90 -11.15 2.83 -6.43
N LYS A 91 -12.50 2.79 -6.43
CA LYS A 91 -13.33 3.81 -7.10
C LYS A 91 -13.02 5.23 -6.59
N ARG A 92 -12.74 5.38 -5.29
CA ARG A 92 -12.35 6.67 -4.70
C ARG A 92 -10.90 7.07 -5.00
N TRP A 93 -10.05 6.13 -5.39
CA TRP A 93 -8.66 6.41 -5.76
C TRP A 93 -8.49 6.84 -7.23
N GLY A 94 -9.57 6.80 -8.03
CA GLY A 94 -9.58 7.18 -9.43
C GLY A 94 -9.45 5.99 -10.39
N HIS A 95 -8.60 6.11 -11.41
CA HIS A 95 -8.44 5.25 -12.62
C HIS A 95 -8.12 3.75 -12.41
N TYR A 96 -8.28 3.22 -11.19
CA TYR A 96 -7.86 1.86 -10.82
C TYR A 96 -9.02 0.84 -10.77
N GLY A 97 -10.26 1.30 -10.96
CA GLY A 97 -11.45 0.46 -11.18
C GLY A 97 -11.95 0.64 -12.61
N LYS A 98 -12.41 -0.45 -13.23
CA LYS A 98 -13.30 -0.38 -14.39
C LYS A 98 -14.72 -0.06 -13.94
#